data_AF-A0A4U1JBN3-F1
#
_entry.id   AF-A0A4U1JBN3-F1
#
_cell.length_a   1.000
_cell.length_b   1.000
_cell.length_c   1.000
_cell.angle_alpha   90.00
_cell.angle_beta   90.00
_cell.angle_gamma   90.00
#
_symmetry.space_group_name_H-M   'P 1'
#
loop_
_entity.id
_entity.type
_entity.pdbx_description
1 polymer ?
#
loop_
_entity_poly.entity_id
_entity_poly.type
_entity_poly.pdbx_seq_one_letter_code
_entity_poly.pdbx_strand_id
1 'polypeptide(L)'
;MRLKPVRPTARPSKRARLARAFDSLGILDRMLSLRAKLTTRSLMVLTYHRIADAAEVGELDGDVRETDAHGLSEQIKVVKQHGALVSLPDVRRFLLGGPLPSNAVMLAFDDGYRDCHDVALPILKTAGATATFFVPTAYPDAGRIFWWDRIALLLGRCQKHTLALAYPYPIVLDLGRDPVGAKRLLLSLVKRTPGLDLARFFDELSRAADVTLDPAEERSIAARTIMGFRDVRALADAGMSVASHSHEHRVIATMTPEEALSDLHRSRRVLSDVLEQDVRTVAYPVGHQVQGPFVRVARDAGFDLGFTNATGVCVRERADLLNIPRIAMGPELEGAMFKALLIAGP
;
A
#
# COMPACT_ATOMS: atom_id res chain seq x y z
N MET A 1 -1.76 29.63 15.70
CA MET A 1 -1.72 28.21 15.33
C MET A 1 -0.91 27.46 16.39
N ARG A 2 -1.54 26.89 17.41
CA ARG A 2 -0.83 26.12 18.46
C ARG A 2 -0.61 24.70 17.93
N LEU A 3 0.65 24.35 17.67
CA LEU A 3 1.06 22.98 17.36
C LEU A 3 0.54 22.05 18.48
N LYS A 4 -0.32 21.08 18.12
CA LYS A 4 -0.70 20.02 19.06
C LYS A 4 0.56 19.23 19.41
N PRO A 5 0.79 18.89 20.69
CA PRO A 5 1.98 18.18 21.11
C PRO A 5 2.04 16.81 20.43
N VAL A 6 3.21 16.46 19.91
CA VAL A 6 3.55 15.10 19.44
C VAL A 6 3.20 14.13 20.58
N ARG A 7 2.27 13.20 20.32
CA ARG A 7 1.90 12.17 21.31
C ARG A 7 3.15 11.42 21.77
N PRO A 8 3.31 11.11 23.06
CA PRO A 8 4.45 10.33 23.53
C PRO A 8 4.47 8.97 22.82
N THR A 9 5.64 8.58 22.31
CA THR A 9 5.88 7.28 21.69
C THR A 9 5.37 6.18 22.62
N ALA A 10 4.44 5.35 22.15
CA ALA A 10 3.90 4.23 22.91
C ALA A 10 5.04 3.38 23.49
N ARG A 11 4.86 2.86 24.72
CA ARG A 11 5.88 1.98 25.31
C ARG A 11 6.14 0.80 24.36
N PRO A 12 7.41 0.50 24.05
CA PRO A 12 7.75 -0.53 23.10
C PRO A 12 7.26 -1.91 23.57
N SER A 13 6.71 -2.68 22.64
CA SER A 13 6.16 -4.02 22.92
C SER A 13 7.23 -4.96 23.53
N LYS A 14 6.80 -6.04 24.19
CA LYS A 14 7.73 -7.08 24.69
C LYS A 14 8.62 -7.61 23.56
N ARG A 15 8.03 -7.82 22.37
CA ARG A 15 8.74 -8.24 21.15
C ARG A 15 9.80 -7.21 20.74
N ALA A 16 9.46 -5.93 20.69
CA ALA A 16 10.40 -4.86 20.32
C ALA A 16 11.55 -4.66 21.31
N ARG A 17 11.34 -4.93 22.60
CA ARG A 17 12.44 -4.93 23.59
C ARG A 17 13.39 -6.10 23.38
N LEU A 18 12.84 -7.30 23.15
CA LEU A 18 13.65 -8.49 22.90
C LEU A 18 14.45 -8.38 21.60
N ALA A 19 13.82 -7.91 20.53
CA ALA A 19 14.49 -7.68 19.25
C ALA A 19 15.67 -6.71 19.40
N ARG A 20 15.49 -5.58 20.10
CA ARG A 20 16.58 -4.62 20.35
C ARG A 20 17.70 -5.20 21.20
N ALA A 21 17.39 -6.03 22.19
CA ALA A 21 18.42 -6.72 22.96
C ALA A 21 19.26 -7.64 22.07
N PHE A 22 18.61 -8.47 21.24
CA PHE A 22 19.34 -9.35 20.30
C PHE A 22 20.13 -8.57 19.24
N ASP A 23 19.58 -7.47 18.74
CA ASP A 23 20.25 -6.61 17.76
C ASP A 23 21.49 -5.94 18.34
N SER A 24 21.41 -5.43 19.58
CA SER A 24 22.56 -4.84 20.28
C SER A 24 23.72 -5.81 20.52
N LEU A 25 23.43 -7.11 20.53
CA LEU A 25 24.41 -8.20 20.65
C LEU A 25 24.88 -8.72 19.27
N GLY A 26 24.41 -8.14 18.16
CA GLY A 26 24.69 -8.58 16.79
C GLY A 26 24.09 -9.95 16.45
N ILE A 27 23.16 -10.45 17.25
CA ILE A 27 22.57 -11.80 17.06
C ILE A 27 21.69 -11.81 15.82
N LEU A 28 20.90 -10.76 15.58
CA LEU A 28 20.02 -10.69 14.42
C LEU A 28 20.80 -10.70 13.09
N ASP A 29 21.90 -9.93 13.00
CA ASP A 29 22.76 -9.91 11.80
C ASP A 29 23.41 -11.28 11.53
N ARG A 30 23.83 -11.98 12.60
CA ARG A 30 24.35 -13.35 12.48
C ARG A 30 23.27 -14.32 11.99
N MET A 31 22.06 -14.24 12.55
CA MET A 31 20.93 -15.08 12.12
C MET A 31 20.57 -14.84 10.65
N LEU A 32 20.50 -13.58 10.22
CA LEU A 32 20.23 -13.21 8.84
C LEU A 32 21.32 -13.72 7.88
N SER A 33 22.59 -13.56 8.27
CA SER A 33 23.74 -14.05 7.48
C SER A 33 23.77 -15.57 7.37
N LEU A 34 23.38 -16.28 8.44
CA LEU A 34 23.21 -17.74 8.41
C LEU A 34 22.04 -18.15 7.51
N ARG A 35 20.90 -17.47 7.64
CA ARG A 35 19.72 -17.70 6.79
C ARG A 35 20.04 -17.49 5.31
N ALA A 36 20.84 -16.49 4.96
CA ALA A 36 21.24 -16.21 3.58
C ALA A 36 22.02 -17.36 2.91
N LYS A 37 22.75 -18.15 3.72
CA LYS A 37 23.47 -19.35 3.24
C LYS A 37 22.56 -20.55 3.01
N LEU A 38 21.34 -20.53 3.56
CA LEU A 38 20.34 -21.56 3.32
C LEU A 38 19.60 -21.24 2.02
N THR A 39 19.48 -22.21 1.12
CA THR A 39 18.64 -22.07 -0.07
C THR A 39 17.17 -22.14 0.37
N THR A 40 16.58 -20.99 0.67
CA THR A 40 15.16 -20.87 0.96
C THR A 40 14.41 -20.52 -0.33
N ARG A 41 13.42 -21.34 -0.72
CA ARG A 41 12.55 -21.08 -1.88
C ARG A 41 11.40 -20.14 -1.51
N SER A 42 11.72 -19.05 -0.82
CA SER A 42 10.73 -18.16 -0.24
C SER A 42 11.01 -16.71 -0.62
N LEU A 43 9.96 -16.01 -1.03
CA LEU A 43 9.97 -14.60 -1.39
C LEU A 43 9.20 -13.81 -0.33
N MET A 44 9.81 -12.75 0.21
CA MET A 44 9.10 -11.73 0.97
C MET A 44 8.74 -10.57 0.03
N VAL A 45 7.48 -10.14 0.05
CA VAL A 45 7.04 -8.96 -0.69
C VAL A 45 6.60 -7.94 0.35
N LEU A 46 7.30 -6.80 0.42
CA LEU A 46 7.05 -5.77 1.41
C LEU A 46 6.20 -4.67 0.79
N THR A 47 5.02 -4.41 1.36
CA THR A 47 4.07 -3.40 0.85
C THR A 47 4.23 -2.09 1.58
N TYR A 48 4.44 -1.02 0.82
CA TYR A 48 4.48 0.37 1.24
C TYR A 48 3.39 1.15 0.49
N HIS A 49 2.99 2.30 1.00
CA HIS A 49 2.12 3.25 0.31
C HIS A 49 2.78 4.63 0.30
N ARG A 50 3.12 5.17 1.48
CA ARG A 50 3.74 6.50 1.59
C ARG A 50 5.08 6.46 2.28
N ILE A 51 6.05 7.14 1.66
CA ILE A 51 7.39 7.37 2.20
C ILE A 51 7.57 8.85 2.48
N ALA A 52 7.17 9.28 3.67
CA ALA A 52 7.09 10.70 3.99
C ALA A 52 7.29 10.94 5.48
N ASP A 53 7.74 12.14 5.83
CA ASP A 53 7.73 12.58 7.22
C ASP A 53 6.29 12.72 7.73
N ALA A 54 6.08 12.53 9.04
CA ALA A 54 4.76 12.68 9.67
C ALA A 54 4.11 14.04 9.38
N ALA A 55 4.93 15.10 9.31
CA ALA A 55 4.47 16.45 9.05
C ALA A 55 3.99 16.65 7.60
N GLU A 56 4.55 15.90 6.65
CA GLU A 56 4.24 16.01 5.22
C GLU A 56 2.94 15.29 4.84
N VAL A 57 2.53 14.30 5.64
CA VAL A 57 1.19 13.69 5.51
C VAL A 57 0.09 14.72 5.80
N GLY A 58 0.31 15.60 6.77
CA GLY A 58 -0.60 16.70 7.09
C GLY A 58 -1.97 16.21 7.56
N GLU A 59 -3.02 16.67 6.88
CA GLU A 59 -4.43 16.36 7.18
C GLU A 59 -4.92 15.04 6.56
N LEU A 60 -4.09 14.39 5.75
CA LEU A 60 -4.43 13.15 5.07
C LEU A 60 -4.28 11.94 6.00
N ASP A 61 -4.56 10.75 5.49
CA ASP A 61 -4.50 9.54 6.31
C ASP A 61 -3.04 9.17 6.63
N GLY A 62 -2.68 9.24 7.92
CA GLY A 62 -1.37 8.80 8.41
C GLY A 62 -1.22 7.29 8.60
N ASP A 63 -2.29 6.51 8.50
CA ASP A 63 -2.24 5.06 8.66
C ASP A 63 -1.67 4.36 7.40
N VAL A 64 -1.60 5.06 6.27
CA VAL A 64 -0.95 4.61 5.02
C VAL A 64 0.49 5.13 4.87
N ARG A 65 1.11 5.54 5.98
CA ARG A 65 2.51 6.00 6.02
C ARG A 65 3.36 5.00 6.78
N GLU A 66 4.17 4.24 6.07
CA GLU A 66 4.95 3.17 6.66
C GLU A 66 6.29 3.65 7.24
N THR A 67 7.01 4.54 6.55
CA THR A 67 8.31 5.02 7.01
C THR A 67 8.68 6.34 6.30
N ASP A 68 9.83 6.91 6.66
CA ASP A 68 10.41 8.09 6.02
C ASP A 68 11.59 7.70 5.09
N ALA A 69 12.24 8.71 4.51
CA ALA A 69 13.40 8.51 3.63
C ALA A 69 14.56 7.75 4.30
N HIS A 70 14.80 8.02 5.59
CA HIS A 70 15.88 7.38 6.33
C HIS A 70 15.54 5.92 6.61
N GLY A 71 14.33 5.64 7.08
CA GLY A 71 13.88 4.28 7.37
C GLY A 71 13.85 3.40 6.13
N LEU A 72 13.37 3.91 4.98
CA LEU A 72 13.44 3.17 3.71
C LEU A 72 14.89 2.86 3.31
N SER A 73 15.79 3.84 3.44
CA SER A 73 17.22 3.67 3.12
C SER A 73 17.88 2.59 3.98
N GLU A 74 17.63 2.59 5.30
CA GLU A 74 18.17 1.58 6.20
C GLU A 74 17.55 0.19 5.95
N GLN A 75 16.26 0.11 5.64
CA GLN A 75 15.61 -1.16 5.26
C GLN A 75 16.25 -1.76 3.99
N ILE A 76 16.45 -0.95 2.94
CA ILE A 76 17.13 -1.37 1.70
C ILE A 76 18.54 -1.88 1.99
N LYS A 77 19.30 -1.14 2.80
CA LYS A 77 20.67 -1.49 3.19
C LYS A 77 20.72 -2.83 3.93
N VAL A 78 19.84 -3.06 4.91
CA VAL A 78 19.75 -4.32 5.65
C VAL A 78 19.45 -5.49 4.70
N VAL A 79 18.49 -5.32 3.78
CA VAL A 79 18.18 -6.37 2.80
C VAL A 79 19.40 -6.68 1.93
N LYS A 80 20.09 -5.66 1.40
CA LYS A 80 21.29 -5.86 0.57
C LYS A 80 22.46 -6.49 1.32
N GLN A 81 22.58 -6.25 2.63
CA GLN A 81 23.63 -6.86 3.46
C GLN A 81 23.40 -8.36 3.69
N HIS A 82 22.14 -8.81 3.69
CA HIS A 82 21.79 -10.16 4.13
C HIS A 82 20.96 -10.97 3.12
N GLY A 83 20.77 -10.47 1.91
CA GLY A 83 19.90 -11.07 0.90
C GLY A 83 19.96 -10.31 -0.41
N ALA A 84 18.85 -10.35 -1.14
CA ALA A 84 18.76 -9.71 -2.45
C ALA A 84 17.43 -9.00 -2.63
N LEU A 85 17.50 -7.79 -3.19
CA LEU A 85 16.32 -7.13 -3.75
C LEU A 85 16.07 -7.71 -5.14
N VAL A 86 14.81 -8.07 -5.41
CA VAL A 86 14.41 -8.69 -6.68
C VAL A 86 13.32 -7.89 -7.37
N SER A 87 13.34 -7.93 -8.70
CA SER A 87 12.38 -7.24 -9.56
C SER A 87 11.10 -8.05 -9.76
N LEU A 88 10.02 -7.43 -10.25
CA LEU A 88 8.81 -8.17 -10.64
C LEU A 88 9.10 -9.24 -11.74
N PRO A 89 9.94 -8.97 -12.76
CA PRO A 89 10.40 -10.02 -13.68
C PRO A 89 11.08 -11.21 -13.00
N ASP A 90 11.91 -10.97 -11.97
CA ASP A 90 12.53 -12.06 -11.20
C ASP A 90 11.49 -12.89 -10.44
N VAL A 91 10.51 -12.22 -9.82
CA VAL A 91 9.42 -12.88 -9.11
C VAL A 91 8.58 -13.72 -10.07
N ARG A 92 8.23 -13.18 -11.24
CA ARG A 92 7.53 -13.91 -12.30
C ARG A 92 8.32 -15.15 -12.72
N ARG A 93 9.61 -15.00 -13.02
CA ARG A 93 10.50 -16.11 -13.39
C ARG A 93 10.55 -17.19 -12.30
N PHE A 94 10.64 -16.79 -11.04
CA PHE A 94 10.64 -17.70 -9.89
C PHE A 94 9.33 -18.49 -9.77
N LEU A 95 8.19 -17.80 -9.86
CA LEU A 95 6.88 -18.44 -9.77
C LEU A 95 6.62 -19.41 -10.94
N LEU A 96 7.25 -19.18 -12.09
CA LEU A 96 7.22 -20.08 -13.25
C LEU A 96 8.31 -21.17 -13.21
N GLY A 97 9.02 -21.34 -12.08
CA GLY A 97 9.95 -22.46 -11.86
C GLY A 97 11.43 -22.10 -11.99
N GLY A 98 11.77 -20.85 -12.27
CA GLY A 98 13.15 -20.37 -12.28
C GLY A 98 13.76 -20.20 -10.88
N PRO A 99 15.08 -20.01 -10.78
CA PRO A 99 15.75 -19.80 -9.50
C PRO A 99 15.49 -18.39 -8.93
N LEU A 100 15.53 -18.27 -7.61
CA LEU A 100 15.49 -17.00 -6.88
C LEU A 100 16.69 -16.95 -5.92
N PRO A 101 17.34 -15.78 -5.74
CA PRO A 101 18.40 -15.67 -4.74
C PRO A 101 17.87 -15.95 -3.33
N SER A 102 18.75 -16.42 -2.44
CA SER A 102 18.43 -16.59 -1.02
C SER A 102 18.02 -15.26 -0.39
N ASN A 103 17.08 -15.30 0.55
CA ASN A 103 16.55 -14.10 1.22
C ASN A 103 16.09 -13.03 0.23
N ALA A 104 15.40 -13.44 -0.84
CA ALA A 104 14.83 -12.53 -1.81
C ALA A 104 13.70 -11.70 -1.21
N VAL A 105 13.78 -10.39 -1.44
CA VAL A 105 12.80 -9.40 -1.03
C VAL A 105 12.39 -8.56 -2.24
N MET A 106 11.09 -8.45 -2.49
CA MET A 106 10.53 -7.51 -3.45
C MET A 106 9.93 -6.33 -2.69
N LEU A 107 10.24 -5.11 -3.12
CA LEU A 107 9.60 -3.89 -2.62
C LEU A 107 8.40 -3.55 -3.51
N ALA A 108 7.24 -3.38 -2.91
CA ALA A 108 5.98 -3.04 -3.57
C ALA A 108 5.43 -1.74 -2.98
N PHE A 109 5.11 -0.78 -3.84
CA PHE A 109 4.52 0.51 -3.47
C PHE A 109 3.13 0.61 -4.11
N ASP A 110 2.09 0.74 -3.29
CA ASP A 110 0.71 0.81 -3.74
C ASP A 110 0.23 2.27 -3.87
N ASP A 111 -0.95 2.44 -4.46
CA ASP A 111 -1.73 3.68 -4.61
C ASP A 111 -1.14 4.77 -5.53
N GLY A 112 0.17 4.84 -5.72
CA GLY A 112 0.78 5.83 -6.61
C GLY A 112 0.85 7.25 -6.01
N TYR A 113 1.16 7.34 -4.71
CA TYR A 113 1.49 8.62 -4.07
C TYR A 113 2.70 9.29 -4.70
N ARG A 114 2.71 10.62 -4.70
CA ARG A 114 3.81 11.43 -5.24
C ARG A 114 5.13 11.19 -4.51
N ASP A 115 5.09 10.88 -3.23
CA ASP A 115 6.29 10.56 -2.44
C ASP A 115 7.00 9.27 -2.89
N CYS A 116 6.30 8.35 -3.57
CA CYS A 116 6.92 7.20 -4.26
C CYS A 116 7.88 7.65 -5.38
N HIS A 117 7.58 8.74 -6.07
CA HIS A 117 8.44 9.32 -7.10
C HIS A 117 9.46 10.30 -6.48
N ASP A 118 9.01 11.22 -5.64
CA ASP A 118 9.87 12.33 -5.19
C ASP A 118 10.88 11.90 -4.11
N VAL A 119 10.56 10.86 -3.33
CA VAL A 119 11.38 10.38 -2.22
C VAL A 119 11.91 8.98 -2.49
N ALA A 120 11.04 8.00 -2.75
CA ALA A 120 11.45 6.60 -2.84
C ALA A 120 12.31 6.31 -4.09
N LEU A 121 11.95 6.85 -5.26
CA LEU A 121 12.69 6.60 -6.50
C LEU A 121 14.17 7.05 -6.43
N PRO A 122 14.54 8.27 -5.98
CA PRO A 122 15.94 8.66 -5.81
C PRO A 122 16.74 7.73 -4.88
N ILE A 123 16.12 7.26 -3.79
CA ILE A 123 16.75 6.31 -2.85
C ILE A 123 17.01 4.98 -3.56
N LEU A 124 16.00 4.44 -4.25
CA LEU A 124 16.11 3.19 -5.00
C LEU A 124 17.22 3.26 -6.07
N LYS A 125 17.27 4.35 -6.83
CA LYS A 125 18.32 4.58 -7.85
C LYS A 125 19.70 4.63 -7.24
N THR A 126 19.88 5.40 -6.16
CA THR A 126 21.18 5.52 -5.45
C THR A 126 21.63 4.18 -4.91
N ALA A 127 20.69 3.37 -4.42
CA ALA A 127 20.97 2.03 -3.92
C ALA A 127 21.14 0.98 -5.03
N GLY A 128 20.90 1.29 -6.30
CA GLY A 128 20.84 0.30 -7.38
C GLY A 128 19.80 -0.79 -7.11
N ALA A 129 18.69 -0.43 -6.47
CA ALA A 129 17.60 -1.31 -6.09
C ALA A 129 16.44 -1.23 -7.09
N THR A 130 15.70 -2.32 -7.24
CA THR A 130 14.46 -2.37 -8.03
C THR A 130 13.25 -2.41 -7.11
N ALA A 131 12.13 -1.83 -7.57
CA ALA A 131 10.84 -1.90 -6.90
C ALA A 131 9.71 -2.05 -7.92
N THR A 132 8.51 -2.36 -7.41
CA THR A 132 7.27 -2.38 -8.19
C THR A 132 6.28 -1.38 -7.64
N PHE A 133 5.70 -0.56 -8.52
CA PHE A 133 4.70 0.44 -8.19
C PHE A 133 3.35 0.02 -8.77
N PHE A 134 2.36 -0.21 -7.90
CA PHE A 134 1.00 -0.56 -8.28
C PHE A 134 0.15 0.70 -8.32
N VAL A 135 -0.34 1.07 -9.51
CA VAL A 135 -1.01 2.36 -9.74
C VAL A 135 -2.50 2.16 -10.06
N PRO A 136 -3.41 2.82 -9.32
CA PRO A 136 -4.84 2.88 -9.66
C PRO A 136 -5.07 3.95 -10.74
N THR A 137 -5.50 3.54 -11.91
CA THR A 137 -5.44 4.38 -13.12
C THR A 137 -6.47 5.50 -13.21
N ALA A 138 -7.44 5.58 -12.29
CA ALA A 138 -8.41 6.66 -12.22
C ALA A 138 -7.91 7.91 -11.46
N TYR A 139 -6.72 7.87 -10.86
CA TYR A 139 -6.21 8.92 -9.96
C TYR A 139 -5.15 9.83 -10.58
N PRO A 140 -4.15 9.32 -11.35
CA PRO A 140 -3.18 10.19 -11.99
C PRO A 140 -3.86 11.25 -12.86
N ASP A 141 -3.45 12.52 -12.68
CA ASP A 141 -3.97 13.70 -13.38
C ASP A 141 -5.49 13.97 -13.21
N ALA A 142 -6.20 13.20 -12.38
CA ALA A 142 -7.65 13.32 -12.19
C ALA A 142 -8.06 14.46 -11.24
N GLY A 143 -7.12 14.98 -10.45
CA GLY A 143 -7.37 16.10 -9.55
C GLY A 143 -8.30 15.77 -8.37
N ARG A 144 -8.32 14.50 -7.95
CA ARG A 144 -9.11 13.99 -6.82
C ARG A 144 -8.22 13.21 -5.86
N ILE A 145 -8.54 13.21 -4.57
CA ILE A 145 -7.81 12.43 -3.56
C ILE A 145 -8.45 11.06 -3.30
N PHE A 146 -7.72 10.17 -2.63
CA PHE A 146 -8.25 8.87 -2.24
C PHE A 146 -9.37 8.98 -1.20
N TRP A 147 -10.24 7.97 -1.17
CA TRP A 147 -11.41 7.98 -0.29
C TRP A 147 -11.03 7.90 1.21
N TRP A 148 -9.93 7.22 1.58
CA TRP A 148 -9.48 7.21 2.98
C TRP A 148 -8.89 8.56 3.41
N ASP A 149 -8.18 9.23 2.50
CA ASP A 149 -7.64 10.58 2.71
C ASP A 149 -8.78 11.59 2.87
N ARG A 150 -9.82 11.48 2.05
CA ARG A 150 -11.02 12.31 2.15
C ARG A 150 -11.75 12.07 3.48
N ILE A 151 -11.86 10.82 3.95
CA ILE A 151 -12.39 10.52 5.29
C ILE A 151 -11.53 11.18 6.39
N ALA A 152 -10.21 11.02 6.34
CA ALA A 152 -9.29 11.57 7.32
C ALA A 152 -9.38 13.11 7.39
N LEU A 153 -9.41 13.76 6.23
CA LEU A 153 -9.54 15.22 6.10
C LEU A 153 -10.88 15.72 6.67
N LEU A 154 -12.00 15.12 6.26
CA LEU A 154 -13.33 15.54 6.74
C LEU A 154 -13.46 15.38 8.26
N LEU A 155 -12.99 14.25 8.81
CA LEU A 155 -13.01 14.04 10.26
C LEU A 155 -12.04 14.97 11.00
N GLY A 156 -10.86 15.22 10.43
CA GLY A 156 -9.85 16.09 11.02
C GLY A 156 -10.29 17.55 11.13
N ARG A 157 -11.11 18.01 10.18
CA ARG A 157 -11.66 19.37 10.14
C ARG A 157 -12.99 19.52 10.88
N CYS A 158 -13.71 18.43 11.12
CA CYS A 158 -14.99 18.42 11.83
C CYS A 158 -14.85 19.03 13.24
N GLN A 159 -15.74 19.98 13.57
CA GLN A 159 -15.81 20.58 14.92
C GLN A 159 -16.93 19.97 15.78
N LYS A 160 -17.75 19.07 15.22
CA LYS A 160 -18.85 18.41 15.93
C LYS A 160 -18.33 17.21 16.71
N HIS A 161 -18.94 16.96 17.87
CA HIS A 161 -18.66 15.75 18.67
C HIS A 161 -19.40 14.51 18.18
N THR A 162 -20.50 14.69 17.45
CA THR A 162 -21.34 13.57 16.97
C THR A 162 -21.70 13.78 15.51
N LEU A 163 -21.60 12.72 14.69
CA LEU A 163 -22.07 12.69 13.31
C LEU A 163 -23.22 11.70 13.16
N ALA A 164 -24.27 12.09 12.47
CA ALA A 164 -25.37 11.21 12.09
C ALA A 164 -25.43 11.07 10.57
N LEU A 165 -25.26 9.85 10.07
CA LEU A 165 -25.39 9.48 8.66
C LEU A 165 -26.64 8.63 8.48
N ALA A 166 -27.36 8.80 7.37
CA ALA A 166 -28.51 8.00 6.95
C ALA A 166 -28.16 6.95 5.88
N TYR A 167 -27.05 7.13 5.15
CA TYR A 167 -26.51 6.24 4.13
C TYR A 167 -25.11 5.74 4.52
N PRO A 168 -24.75 4.46 4.25
CA PRO A 168 -25.57 3.42 3.61
C PRO A 168 -26.77 2.94 4.44
N TYR A 169 -26.75 3.22 5.74
CA TYR A 169 -27.86 3.04 6.68
C TYR A 169 -27.67 4.01 7.86
N PRO A 170 -28.68 4.20 8.72
CA PRO A 170 -28.56 5.08 9.89
C PRO A 170 -27.43 4.68 10.83
N ILE A 171 -26.45 5.58 11.01
CA ILE A 171 -25.29 5.41 11.91
C ILE A 171 -25.06 6.71 12.68
N VAL A 172 -24.74 6.60 13.96
CA VAL A 172 -24.29 7.71 14.80
C VAL A 172 -22.86 7.45 15.26
N LEU A 173 -21.96 8.39 14.99
CA LEU A 173 -20.54 8.33 15.35
C LEU A 173 -20.24 9.35 16.44
N ASP A 174 -19.61 8.92 17.53
CA ASP A 174 -19.16 9.80 18.61
C ASP A 174 -17.66 10.10 18.44
N LEU A 175 -17.36 11.23 17.80
CA LEU A 175 -16.01 11.73 17.58
C LEU A 175 -15.37 12.28 18.86
N GLY A 176 -16.18 12.72 19.83
CA GLY A 176 -15.67 13.21 21.11
C GLY A 176 -15.08 12.08 21.96
N ARG A 177 -15.72 10.91 21.94
CA ARG A 177 -15.32 9.74 22.70
C ARG A 177 -14.33 8.85 21.96
N ASP A 178 -14.59 8.53 20.69
CA ASP A 178 -13.79 7.55 19.93
C ASP A 178 -13.61 7.96 18.45
N PRO A 179 -12.81 9.01 18.19
CA PRO A 179 -12.57 9.48 16.82
C PRO A 179 -11.83 8.43 15.96
N VAL A 180 -10.99 7.59 16.58
CA VAL A 180 -10.26 6.51 15.89
C VAL A 180 -11.22 5.39 15.48
N GLY A 181 -12.11 4.97 16.38
CA GLY A 181 -13.15 3.99 16.08
C GLY A 181 -14.13 4.49 15.02
N ALA A 182 -14.50 5.76 15.05
CA ALA A 182 -15.34 6.38 14.03
C ALA A 182 -14.69 6.33 12.64
N LYS A 183 -13.43 6.76 12.52
CA LYS A 183 -12.65 6.64 11.26
C LYS A 183 -12.60 5.19 10.78
N ARG A 184 -12.23 4.26 11.67
CA ARG A 184 -12.16 2.82 11.35
C ARG A 184 -13.50 2.26 10.84
N LEU A 185 -14.61 2.69 11.43
CA LEU A 185 -15.95 2.30 10.98
C LEU A 185 -16.23 2.83 9.57
N LEU A 186 -15.99 4.13 9.30
CA LEU A 186 -16.18 4.71 7.97
C LEU A 186 -15.32 4.03 6.90
N LEU A 187 -14.04 3.77 7.20
CA LEU A 187 -13.17 2.99 6.31
C LEU A 187 -13.75 1.58 6.06
N SER A 188 -14.29 0.94 7.09
CA SER A 188 -14.90 -0.38 6.98
C SER A 188 -16.16 -0.39 6.13
N LEU A 189 -16.97 0.68 6.15
CA LEU A 189 -18.15 0.81 5.29
C LEU A 189 -17.74 0.77 3.81
N VAL A 190 -16.73 1.56 3.44
CA VAL A 190 -16.20 1.57 2.05
C VAL A 190 -15.62 0.21 1.67
N LYS A 191 -14.85 -0.41 2.57
CA LYS A 191 -14.16 -1.68 2.28
C LYS A 191 -15.10 -2.89 2.16
N ARG A 192 -16.29 -2.85 2.77
CA ARG A 192 -17.11 -4.06 2.99
C ARG A 192 -18.53 -3.98 2.47
N THR A 193 -19.03 -2.81 2.06
CA THR A 193 -20.42 -2.66 1.63
C THR A 193 -20.53 -2.85 0.11
N PRO A 194 -21.16 -3.95 -0.38
CA PRO A 194 -21.39 -4.14 -1.80
C PRO A 194 -22.25 -3.03 -2.39
N GLY A 195 -21.89 -2.55 -3.59
CA GLY A 195 -22.66 -1.52 -4.29
C GLY A 195 -22.75 -0.17 -3.57
N LEU A 196 -21.81 0.14 -2.66
CA LEU A 196 -21.76 1.45 -2.00
C LEU A 196 -21.54 2.57 -3.04
N ASP A 197 -22.46 3.52 -3.07
CA ASP A 197 -22.32 4.76 -3.82
C ASP A 197 -21.40 5.71 -3.03
N LEU A 198 -20.14 5.78 -3.46
CA LEU A 198 -19.13 6.62 -2.83
C LEU A 198 -19.45 8.10 -2.92
N ALA A 199 -20.06 8.58 -4.02
CA ALA A 199 -20.40 9.98 -4.17
C ALA A 199 -21.46 10.38 -3.14
N ARG A 200 -22.56 9.60 -3.07
CA ARG A 200 -23.61 9.81 -2.06
C ARG A 200 -23.07 9.71 -0.63
N PHE A 201 -22.21 8.73 -0.36
CA PHE A 201 -21.59 8.56 0.95
C PHE A 201 -20.77 9.80 1.36
N PHE A 202 -19.97 10.36 0.45
CA PHE A 202 -19.18 11.55 0.75
C PHE A 202 -20.02 12.83 0.85
N ASP A 203 -21.08 12.97 0.06
CA ASP A 203 -22.03 14.08 0.20
C ASP A 203 -22.67 14.07 1.58
N GLU A 204 -23.10 12.89 2.04
CA GLU A 204 -23.66 12.74 3.38
C GLU A 204 -22.64 12.98 4.49
N LEU A 205 -21.45 12.40 4.39
CA LEU A 205 -20.40 12.59 5.39
C LEU A 205 -20.01 14.07 5.50
N SER A 206 -19.89 14.78 4.37
CA SER A 206 -19.60 16.22 4.32
C SER A 206 -20.69 17.04 5.00
N ARG A 207 -21.97 16.75 4.69
CA ARG A 207 -23.13 17.39 5.33
C ARG A 207 -23.20 17.13 6.83
N ALA A 208 -22.97 15.88 7.25
CA ALA A 208 -22.99 15.50 8.66
C ALA A 208 -21.87 16.21 9.44
N ALA A 209 -20.65 16.21 8.88
CA ALA A 209 -19.47 16.85 9.45
C ALA A 209 -19.54 18.39 9.44
N ASP A 210 -20.37 18.98 8.58
CA ASP A 210 -20.36 20.42 8.29
C ASP A 210 -18.99 20.88 7.80
N VAL A 211 -18.41 20.07 6.91
CA VAL A 211 -17.12 20.32 6.27
C VAL A 211 -17.30 20.11 4.77
N THR A 212 -16.97 21.12 3.98
CA THR A 212 -16.96 21.02 2.52
C THR A 212 -15.52 21.02 2.04
N LEU A 213 -15.19 20.08 1.14
CA LEU A 213 -13.93 20.09 0.41
C LEU A 213 -14.18 20.74 -0.95
N ASP A 214 -13.67 21.95 -1.15
CA ASP A 214 -13.82 22.67 -2.42
C ASP A 214 -13.09 21.93 -3.55
N PRO A 215 -13.66 21.82 -4.77
CA PRO A 215 -13.00 21.11 -5.87
C PRO A 215 -11.64 21.68 -6.28
N ALA A 216 -11.39 22.99 -6.16
CA ALA A 216 -10.07 23.57 -6.44
C ALA A 216 -9.07 23.24 -5.31
N GLU A 217 -9.55 23.21 -4.07
CA GLU A 217 -8.76 22.70 -2.95
C GLU A 217 -8.38 21.23 -3.14
N GLU A 218 -9.33 20.36 -3.48
CA GLU A 218 -9.09 18.94 -3.72
C GLU A 218 -8.05 18.72 -4.82
N ARG A 219 -8.16 19.46 -5.94
CA ARG A 219 -7.16 19.45 -7.01
C ARG A 219 -5.77 19.87 -6.53
N SER A 220 -5.69 20.90 -5.69
CA SER A 220 -4.42 21.38 -5.13
C SER A 220 -3.78 20.38 -4.16
N ILE A 221 -4.59 19.67 -3.38
CA ILE A 221 -4.11 18.57 -2.54
C ILE A 221 -3.62 17.42 -3.43
N ALA A 222 -4.45 16.94 -4.35
CA ALA A 222 -4.12 15.83 -5.26
C ALA A 222 -2.85 16.09 -6.07
N ALA A 223 -2.66 17.30 -6.60
CA ALA A 223 -1.46 17.67 -7.35
C ALA A 223 -0.17 17.53 -6.52
N ARG A 224 -0.24 17.73 -5.20
CA ARG A 224 0.91 17.59 -4.29
C ARG A 224 1.08 16.19 -3.74
N THR A 225 0.06 15.33 -3.82
CA THR A 225 0.06 14.04 -3.12
C THR A 225 -0.02 12.83 -4.03
N ILE A 226 -0.50 12.96 -5.26
CA ILE A 226 -0.68 11.84 -6.20
C ILE A 226 0.17 12.09 -7.44
N MET A 227 0.82 11.03 -7.94
CA MET A 227 1.58 11.08 -9.18
C MET A 227 0.69 11.36 -10.39
N GLY A 228 1.20 12.14 -11.35
CA GLY A 228 0.62 12.21 -12.70
C GLY A 228 1.14 11.07 -13.58
N PHE A 229 0.56 10.85 -14.75
CA PHE A 229 1.03 9.79 -15.66
C PHE A 229 2.47 10.02 -16.15
N ARG A 230 2.92 11.28 -16.19
CA ARG A 230 4.33 11.61 -16.45
C ARG A 230 5.26 11.04 -15.39
N ASP A 231 4.89 11.14 -14.11
CA ASP A 231 5.70 10.62 -13.00
C ASP A 231 5.68 9.08 -13.03
N VAL A 232 4.52 8.48 -13.34
CA VAL A 232 4.38 7.02 -13.54
C VAL A 232 5.31 6.51 -14.65
N ARG A 233 5.38 7.22 -15.78
CA ARG A 233 6.33 6.89 -16.86
C ARG A 233 7.78 7.01 -16.40
N ALA A 234 8.11 8.05 -15.64
CA ALA A 234 9.45 8.27 -15.11
C ALA A 234 9.93 7.14 -14.17
N LEU A 235 9.02 6.50 -13.42
CA LEU A 235 9.35 5.29 -12.65
C LEU A 235 9.84 4.16 -13.56
N ALA A 236 9.12 3.89 -14.65
CA ALA A 236 9.46 2.84 -15.60
C ALA A 236 10.77 3.14 -16.35
N ASP A 237 10.95 4.38 -16.81
CA ASP A 237 12.18 4.81 -17.48
C ASP A 237 13.42 4.74 -16.56
N ALA A 238 13.21 4.80 -15.25
CA ALA A 238 14.25 4.59 -14.24
C ALA A 238 14.52 3.11 -13.91
N GLY A 239 13.91 2.16 -14.62
CA GLY A 239 14.10 0.72 -14.45
C GLY A 239 13.22 0.07 -13.37
N MET A 240 12.22 0.79 -12.86
CA MET A 240 11.25 0.22 -11.92
C MET A 240 10.13 -0.52 -12.68
N SER A 241 9.52 -1.49 -12.03
CA SER A 241 8.29 -2.11 -12.57
C SER A 241 7.07 -1.26 -12.20
N VAL A 242 6.15 -1.07 -13.13
CA VAL A 242 4.85 -0.44 -12.88
C VAL A 242 3.75 -1.43 -13.26
N ALA A 243 2.77 -1.60 -12.38
CA ALA A 243 1.70 -2.59 -12.51
C ALA A 243 0.34 -2.02 -12.06
N SER A 244 -0.73 -2.78 -12.31
CA SER A 244 -2.10 -2.34 -12.03
C SER A 244 -2.42 -2.37 -10.54
N HIS A 245 -3.09 -1.32 -10.03
CA HIS A 245 -3.80 -1.35 -8.75
C HIS A 245 -5.30 -1.16 -8.95
N SER A 246 -5.87 -1.81 -9.98
CA SER A 246 -7.24 -1.59 -10.49
C SER A 246 -7.43 -0.22 -11.15
N HIS A 247 -8.64 0.12 -11.59
CA HIS A 247 -8.92 1.45 -12.16
C HIS A 247 -9.36 2.42 -11.07
N GLU A 248 -10.52 2.20 -10.45
CA GLU A 248 -11.11 3.12 -9.45
C GLU A 248 -10.62 2.89 -8.01
N HIS A 249 -9.75 1.90 -7.77
CA HIS A 249 -9.37 1.45 -6.42
C HIS A 249 -10.56 0.90 -5.62
N ARG A 250 -11.53 0.27 -6.31
CA ARG A 250 -12.66 -0.40 -5.64
C ARG A 250 -12.23 -1.76 -5.10
N VAL A 251 -12.77 -2.13 -3.95
CA VAL A 251 -12.54 -3.46 -3.38
C VAL A 251 -13.25 -4.49 -4.25
N ILE A 252 -12.49 -5.36 -4.92
CA ILE A 252 -13.02 -6.33 -5.90
C ILE A 252 -14.18 -7.16 -5.32
N ALA A 253 -14.09 -7.56 -4.04
CA ALA A 253 -15.11 -8.36 -3.36
C ALA A 253 -16.44 -7.62 -3.11
N THR A 254 -16.49 -6.29 -3.24
CA THR A 254 -17.72 -5.48 -3.12
C THR A 254 -18.35 -5.14 -4.47
N MET A 255 -17.78 -5.65 -5.56
CA MET A 255 -18.23 -5.43 -6.93
C MET A 255 -18.94 -6.68 -7.47
N THR A 256 -19.75 -6.52 -8.50
CA THR A 256 -20.17 -7.63 -9.36
C THR A 256 -19.00 -8.13 -10.23
N PRO A 257 -19.01 -9.38 -10.71
CA PRO A 257 -17.99 -9.88 -11.63
C PRO A 257 -17.83 -9.02 -12.89
N GLU A 258 -18.92 -8.48 -13.43
CA GLU A 258 -18.93 -7.65 -14.63
C GLU A 258 -18.28 -6.29 -14.38
N GLU A 259 -18.61 -5.64 -13.26
CA GLU A 259 -17.95 -4.39 -12.84
C GLU A 259 -16.44 -4.61 -12.63
N ALA A 260 -16.07 -5.69 -11.93
CA ALA A 260 -14.68 -6.01 -11.64
C ALA A 260 -13.90 -6.29 -12.93
N LEU A 261 -14.49 -7.01 -13.88
CA LEU A 261 -13.90 -7.28 -15.19
C LEU A 261 -13.66 -5.97 -15.96
N SER A 262 -14.66 -5.09 -16.00
CA SER A 262 -14.54 -3.80 -16.68
C SER A 262 -13.46 -2.91 -16.07
N ASP A 263 -13.42 -2.82 -14.73
CA ASP A 263 -12.44 -2.02 -13.98
C ASP A 263 -11.00 -2.53 -14.22
N LEU A 264 -10.79 -3.85 -14.05
CA LEU A 264 -9.51 -4.50 -14.26
C LEU A 264 -9.02 -4.43 -15.71
N HIS A 265 -9.91 -4.60 -16.69
CA HIS A 265 -9.56 -4.40 -18.11
C HIS A 265 -9.17 -2.96 -18.40
N ARG A 266 -9.90 -1.99 -17.84
CA ARG A 266 -9.61 -0.56 -18.06
C ARG A 266 -8.25 -0.20 -17.49
N SER A 267 -7.90 -0.69 -16.29
CA SER A 267 -6.60 -0.38 -15.70
C SER A 267 -5.42 -0.98 -16.46
N ARG A 268 -5.55 -2.23 -16.92
CA ARG A 268 -4.55 -2.85 -17.79
C ARG A 268 -4.34 -2.03 -19.06
N ARG A 269 -5.42 -1.68 -19.76
CA ARG A 269 -5.35 -0.90 -21.01
C ARG A 269 -4.67 0.45 -20.78
N VAL A 270 -5.14 1.25 -19.82
CA VAL A 270 -4.59 2.57 -19.55
C VAL A 270 -3.10 2.51 -19.23
N LEU A 271 -2.66 1.59 -18.34
CA LEU A 271 -1.22 1.47 -18.06
C LEU A 271 -0.43 0.93 -19.24
N SER A 272 -1.01 0.00 -20.02
CA SER A 272 -0.30 -0.53 -21.18
C SER A 272 -0.06 0.55 -22.24
N ASP A 273 -1.03 1.45 -22.42
CA ASP A 273 -0.91 2.60 -23.32
C ASP A 273 0.14 3.60 -22.79
N VAL A 274 0.11 3.95 -21.50
CA VAL A 274 1.07 4.89 -20.88
C VAL A 274 2.50 4.36 -20.88
N LEU A 275 2.66 3.06 -20.65
CA LEU A 275 3.97 2.43 -20.51
C LEU A 275 4.48 1.81 -21.81
N GLU A 276 3.67 1.79 -22.86
CA GLU A 276 3.97 1.15 -24.15
C GLU A 276 4.41 -0.33 -23.99
N GLN A 277 3.84 -1.02 -23.00
CA GLN A 277 4.14 -2.42 -22.68
C GLN A 277 2.90 -3.12 -22.14
N ASP A 278 2.78 -4.42 -22.37
CA ASP A 278 1.65 -5.20 -21.86
C ASP A 278 1.73 -5.38 -20.33
N VAL A 279 0.80 -4.76 -19.59
CA VAL A 279 0.73 -4.89 -18.13
C VAL A 279 -0.13 -6.09 -17.74
N ARG A 280 0.51 -7.15 -17.21
CA ARG A 280 -0.15 -8.42 -16.86
C ARG A 280 -0.14 -8.75 -15.37
N THR A 281 0.26 -7.81 -14.53
CA THR A 281 0.31 -7.96 -13.07
C THR A 281 -0.64 -6.97 -12.40
N VAL A 282 -1.34 -7.41 -11.35
CA VAL A 282 -2.21 -6.57 -10.51
C VAL A 282 -1.92 -6.77 -9.03
N ALA A 283 -2.02 -5.71 -8.23
CA ALA A 283 -2.26 -5.82 -6.79
C ALA A 283 -3.72 -5.42 -6.53
N TYR A 284 -4.48 -6.20 -5.77
CA TYR A 284 -5.90 -5.90 -5.54
C TYR A 284 -6.04 -4.84 -4.45
N PRO A 285 -6.88 -3.79 -4.64
CA PRO A 285 -7.14 -2.79 -3.62
C PRO A 285 -7.53 -3.41 -2.27
N VAL A 286 -6.94 -2.88 -1.19
CA VAL A 286 -7.11 -3.38 0.20
C VAL A 286 -6.53 -4.79 0.44
N GLY A 287 -6.22 -5.53 -0.63
CA GLY A 287 -5.47 -6.77 -0.60
C GLY A 287 -6.28 -8.00 -0.20
N HIS A 288 -7.60 -8.01 -0.43
CA HIS A 288 -8.39 -9.23 -0.31
C HIS A 288 -8.00 -10.23 -1.41
N GLN A 289 -8.01 -11.51 -1.06
CA GLN A 289 -7.80 -12.58 -2.04
C GLN A 289 -8.96 -12.64 -3.02
N VAL A 290 -8.64 -12.89 -4.29
CA VAL A 290 -9.64 -13.20 -5.31
C VAL A 290 -9.98 -14.68 -5.24
N GLN A 291 -11.28 -14.97 -5.22
CA GLN A 291 -11.81 -16.33 -5.09
C GLN A 291 -13.05 -16.51 -5.97
N GLY A 292 -13.45 -17.76 -6.22
CA GLY A 292 -14.65 -18.08 -7.00
C GLY A 292 -14.64 -17.43 -8.38
N PRO A 293 -15.72 -16.70 -8.80
CA PRO A 293 -15.79 -16.11 -10.13
C PRO A 293 -14.70 -15.06 -10.39
N PHE A 294 -14.19 -14.39 -9.34
CA PHE A 294 -13.20 -13.33 -9.48
C PHE A 294 -11.82 -13.81 -9.95
N VAL A 295 -11.50 -15.10 -9.75
CA VAL A 295 -10.28 -15.71 -10.32
C VAL A 295 -10.35 -15.69 -11.85
N ARG A 296 -11.51 -16.05 -12.41
CA ARG A 296 -11.74 -16.00 -13.85
C ARG A 296 -11.76 -14.56 -14.34
N VAL A 297 -12.43 -13.65 -13.61
CA VAL A 297 -12.44 -12.22 -13.93
C VAL A 297 -11.02 -11.65 -14.07
N ALA A 298 -10.12 -11.95 -13.12
CA ALA A 298 -8.73 -11.47 -13.21
C ALA A 298 -8.00 -12.02 -14.45
N ARG A 299 -8.20 -13.30 -14.79
CA ARG A 299 -7.60 -13.92 -16.00
C ARG A 299 -8.18 -13.35 -17.29
N ASP A 300 -9.50 -13.25 -17.37
CA ASP A 300 -10.21 -12.72 -18.53
C ASP A 300 -9.82 -11.24 -18.75
N ALA A 301 -9.57 -10.49 -17.67
CA ALA A 301 -8.99 -9.14 -17.70
C ALA A 301 -7.57 -9.06 -18.29
N GLY A 302 -6.85 -10.19 -18.36
CA GLY A 302 -5.49 -10.31 -18.90
C GLY A 302 -4.38 -10.42 -17.85
N PHE A 303 -4.72 -10.56 -16.57
CA PHE A 303 -3.74 -10.69 -15.49
C PHE A 303 -3.34 -12.15 -15.26
N ASP A 304 -2.04 -12.39 -15.10
CA ASP A 304 -1.47 -13.70 -14.79
C ASP A 304 -0.79 -13.75 -13.42
N LEU A 305 -0.47 -12.59 -12.83
CA LEU A 305 0.00 -12.44 -11.46
C LEU A 305 -0.88 -11.45 -10.68
N GLY A 306 -1.24 -11.83 -9.45
CA GLY A 306 -2.10 -11.07 -8.55
C GLY A 306 -1.52 -11.00 -7.15
N PHE A 307 -1.36 -9.80 -6.58
CA PHE A 307 -0.85 -9.57 -5.23
C PHE A 307 -1.96 -9.18 -4.25
N THR A 308 -1.85 -9.67 -3.02
CA THR A 308 -2.83 -9.46 -1.93
C THR A 308 -2.12 -8.91 -0.69
N ASN A 309 -2.88 -8.54 0.35
CA ASN A 309 -2.34 -8.22 1.68
C ASN A 309 -2.61 -9.36 2.66
N ALA A 310 -2.74 -10.60 2.17
CA ALA A 310 -2.69 -11.77 3.02
C ALA A 310 -1.27 -11.88 3.60
N THR A 311 -1.09 -11.38 4.83
CA THR A 311 0.19 -11.30 5.53
C THR A 311 0.91 -12.64 5.51
N GLY A 312 2.03 -12.73 4.79
CA GLY A 312 2.76 -13.98 4.68
C GLY A 312 3.96 -13.94 3.75
N VAL A 313 4.70 -15.04 3.75
CA VAL A 313 5.85 -15.27 2.87
C VAL A 313 5.39 -16.13 1.68
N CYS A 314 5.75 -15.75 0.47
CA CYS A 314 5.43 -16.50 -0.73
C CYS A 314 6.38 -17.70 -0.86
N VAL A 315 5.85 -18.92 -0.73
CA VAL A 315 6.58 -20.17 -0.96
C VAL A 315 6.09 -20.77 -2.27
N ARG A 316 7.00 -20.98 -3.23
CA ARG A 316 6.68 -21.35 -4.62
C ARG A 316 5.76 -22.56 -4.72
N GLU A 317 6.03 -23.61 -3.94
CA GLU A 317 5.28 -24.87 -3.96
C GLU A 317 3.81 -24.72 -3.53
N ARG A 318 3.45 -23.59 -2.90
CA ARG A 318 2.08 -23.27 -2.44
C ARG A 318 1.55 -21.97 -3.03
N ALA A 319 2.27 -21.37 -3.97
CA ALA A 319 1.92 -20.07 -4.50
C ALA A 319 0.71 -20.18 -5.44
N ASP A 320 -0.36 -19.47 -5.08
CA ASP A 320 -1.41 -19.12 -6.03
C ASP A 320 -0.96 -17.86 -6.78
N LEU A 321 -0.75 -18.00 -8.10
CA LEU A 321 -0.25 -16.92 -8.95
C LEU A 321 -1.14 -15.67 -8.90
N LEU A 322 -2.44 -15.83 -8.66
CA LEU A 322 -3.38 -14.72 -8.57
C LEU A 322 -3.63 -14.26 -7.13
N ASN A 323 -2.97 -14.86 -6.13
CA ASN A 323 -3.11 -14.52 -4.72
C ASN A 323 -1.76 -14.54 -3.98
N ILE A 324 -0.74 -13.92 -4.57
CA ILE A 324 0.60 -13.81 -3.98
C ILE A 324 0.51 -13.03 -2.66
N PRO A 325 0.96 -13.60 -1.53
CA PRO A 325 0.92 -12.92 -0.24
C PRO A 325 1.99 -11.82 -0.18
N ARG A 326 1.68 -10.77 0.58
CA ARG A 326 2.60 -9.67 0.89
C ARG A 326 2.61 -9.41 2.38
N ILE A 327 3.60 -8.67 2.85
CA ILE A 327 3.74 -8.24 4.23
C ILE A 327 3.49 -6.74 4.23
N ALA A 328 2.40 -6.32 4.89
CA ALA A 328 2.13 -4.91 5.11
C ALA A 328 3.22 -4.33 6.02
N MET A 329 3.91 -3.30 5.53
CA MET A 329 4.85 -2.56 6.35
C MET A 329 4.10 -1.58 7.26
N GLY A 330 4.79 -1.10 8.29
CA GLY A 330 4.24 -0.15 9.24
C GLY A 330 5.36 0.57 10.00
N PRO A 331 5.06 1.71 10.66
CA PRO A 331 6.06 2.52 11.37
C PRO A 331 6.85 1.79 12.45
N GLU A 332 6.33 0.67 12.96
CA GLU A 332 7.01 -0.15 13.96
C GLU A 332 8.06 -1.11 13.37
N LEU A 333 8.08 -1.31 12.06
CA LEU A 333 8.95 -2.25 11.35
C LEU A 333 10.25 -1.57 10.91
N GLU A 334 10.96 -1.00 11.88
CA GLU A 334 12.26 -0.34 11.70
C GLU A 334 13.35 -1.01 12.56
N GLY A 335 14.61 -0.82 12.16
CA GLY A 335 15.79 -1.33 12.87
C GLY A 335 15.69 -2.81 13.26
N ALA A 336 15.77 -3.11 14.55
CA ALA A 336 15.71 -4.47 15.07
C ALA A 336 14.40 -5.21 14.74
N MET A 337 13.26 -4.50 14.67
CA MET A 337 11.98 -5.13 14.31
C MET A 337 11.94 -5.52 12.84
N PHE A 338 12.52 -4.70 11.97
CA PHE A 338 12.68 -5.04 10.55
C PHE A 338 13.56 -6.29 10.37
N LYS A 339 14.71 -6.35 11.05
CA LYS A 339 15.57 -7.54 11.00
C LYS A 339 14.84 -8.78 11.54
N ALA A 340 14.07 -8.65 12.61
CA ALA A 340 13.29 -9.75 13.16
C ALA A 340 12.23 -10.25 12.16
N LEU A 341 11.54 -9.35 11.45
CA LEU A 341 10.62 -9.68 10.36
C LEU A 341 11.32 -10.50 9.27
N LEU A 342 12.50 -10.06 8.83
CA LEU A 342 13.28 -10.78 7.81
C LEU A 342 13.76 -12.17 8.26
N ILE A 343 13.88 -12.42 9.56
CA ILE A 343 14.26 -13.72 10.12
C ILE A 343 13.05 -14.64 10.24
N ALA A 344 11.99 -14.16 10.89
CA ALA A 344 10.87 -14.98 11.36
C ALA A 344 9.67 -14.98 10.41
N GLY A 345 9.59 -14.04 9.47
CA GLY A 345 8.34 -13.70 8.79
C GLY A 345 7.44 -12.82 9.66
N PRO A 346 6.23 -12.48 9.16
CA PRO A 346 5.30 -11.58 9.84
C PRO A 346 4.61 -12.18 11.08
#